data_AF-A0AAV9LY33-F1
#
_entry.id   AF-A0AAV9LY33-F1
#
_cell.length_a   1.000
_cell.length_b   1.000
_cell.length_c   1.000
_cell.angle_alpha   90.00
_cell.angle_beta   90.00
_cell.angle_gamma   90.00
#
_symmetry.space_group_name_H-M   'P 1'
#
loop_
_entity.id
_entity.type
_entity.pdbx_description
1 polymer ?
#
loop_
_entity_poly.entity_id
_entity_poly.type
_entity_poly.pdbx_seq_one_letter_code
_entity_poly.pdbx_strand_id
1 'polypeptide(L)'
;MHLVINSCKNVMVKNVKIIAPDFSPNTDGIHVQTSIGVTISGTSIQTGDDCVSIGPATRNLWMDKIQWGPGHGVSIGSLARDYNKDGVQNVTLINSVFTGYDNGLRIKSWTRTSIGFVTNINYQNIMMKNTSGIKINQVTYQNIFGTSTTQVAMNFECSSSNPCSGIKLQDIKLTYLNNKKAQSICKNIRGNTGGVILPDNCLL
;
A
#
# COMPACT_ATOMS: atom_id res chain seq x y z
N MET A 1 3.08 -15.94 8.52
CA MET A 1 4.05 -16.49 7.54
C MET A 1 3.60 -17.88 7.09
N HIS A 2 3.58 -18.15 5.78
CA HIS A 2 3.21 -19.45 5.22
C HIS A 2 4.43 -20.28 4.77
N LEU A 3 5.37 -19.66 4.07
CA LEU A 3 6.62 -20.30 3.64
C LEU A 3 7.81 -19.47 4.11
N VAL A 4 8.79 -20.12 4.73
CA VAL A 4 10.02 -19.47 5.18
C VAL A 4 11.22 -20.11 4.49
N ILE A 5 11.99 -19.30 3.77
CA ILE A 5 13.25 -19.67 3.13
C ILE A 5 14.36 -18.95 3.89
N ASN A 6 14.95 -19.63 4.86
CA ASN A 6 15.98 -19.08 5.73
C ASN A 6 17.25 -19.92 5.67
N SER A 7 18.41 -19.26 5.54
CA SER A 7 19.72 -19.94 5.47
C SER A 7 19.83 -20.96 4.35
N CYS A 8 19.16 -20.73 3.22
CA CYS A 8 19.12 -21.65 2.09
C CYS A 8 19.98 -21.17 0.90
N LYS A 9 20.34 -22.09 0.02
CA LYS A 9 21.02 -21.79 -1.25
C LYS A 9 20.32 -22.50 -2.41
N ASN A 10 20.19 -21.81 -3.54
CA ASN A 10 19.66 -22.38 -4.79
C ASN A 10 18.24 -22.98 -4.65
N VAL A 11 17.32 -22.19 -4.10
CA VAL A 11 15.91 -22.62 -3.91
C VAL A 11 15.05 -22.16 -5.06
N MET A 12 14.21 -23.06 -5.58
CA MET A 12 13.18 -22.73 -6.57
C MET A 12 11.79 -22.98 -6.00
N VAL A 13 10.95 -21.94 -6.00
CA VAL A 13 9.52 -22.00 -5.70
C VAL A 13 8.78 -21.73 -6.99
N LYS A 14 8.02 -22.71 -7.48
CA LYS A 14 7.34 -22.61 -8.77
C LYS A 14 5.90 -23.06 -8.68
N ASN A 15 4.99 -22.31 -9.30
CA ASN A 15 3.56 -22.66 -9.43
C ASN A 15 2.86 -22.90 -8.08
N VAL A 16 3.24 -22.13 -7.05
CA VAL A 16 2.64 -22.24 -5.71
C VAL A 16 1.44 -21.28 -5.61
N LYS A 17 0.43 -21.67 -4.84
CA LYS A 17 -0.71 -20.81 -4.48
C LYS A 17 -0.77 -20.66 -2.96
N ILE A 18 -0.70 -19.42 -2.47
CA ILE A 18 -0.83 -19.07 -1.05
C ILE A 18 -2.05 -18.18 -0.89
N ILE A 19 -2.93 -18.51 0.07
CA ILE A 19 -4.17 -17.78 0.33
C ILE A 19 -4.36 -17.64 1.83
N ALA A 20 -4.51 -16.39 2.28
CA ALA A 20 -5.05 -16.02 3.58
C ALA A 20 -6.01 -14.81 3.41
N PRO A 21 -6.95 -14.59 4.35
CA PRO A 21 -7.81 -13.42 4.34
C PRO A 21 -7.02 -12.11 4.39
N ASP A 22 -7.52 -11.07 3.71
CA ASP A 22 -6.88 -9.74 3.61
C ASP A 22 -6.78 -9.00 4.95
N PHE A 23 -7.71 -9.25 5.87
CA PHE A 23 -7.69 -8.70 7.22
C PHE A 23 -6.87 -9.55 8.21
N SER A 24 -6.25 -10.66 7.77
CA SER A 24 -5.54 -11.56 8.68
C SER A 24 -4.13 -11.04 9.00
N PRO A 25 -3.87 -10.57 10.23
CA PRO A 25 -2.59 -9.95 10.57
C PRO A 25 -1.44 -10.97 10.49
N ASN A 26 -0.24 -10.50 10.14
CA ASN A 26 1.02 -11.28 10.18
C ASN A 26 1.02 -12.55 9.31
N THR A 27 0.21 -12.56 8.26
CA THR A 27 0.08 -13.69 7.33
C THR A 27 1.00 -13.57 6.13
N ASP A 28 2.28 -13.24 6.32
CA ASP A 28 3.21 -13.12 5.19
C ASP A 28 3.18 -14.37 4.30
N GLY A 29 3.28 -14.19 2.99
CA GLY A 29 3.25 -15.30 2.05
C GLY A 29 4.55 -16.08 2.11
N ILE A 30 5.59 -15.54 1.47
CA ILE A 30 6.93 -16.13 1.46
C ILE A 30 7.90 -15.17 2.13
N HIS A 31 8.53 -15.61 3.21
CA HIS A 31 9.61 -14.88 3.85
C HIS A 31 10.96 -15.44 3.38
N VAL A 32 11.84 -14.56 2.88
CA VAL A 32 13.20 -14.92 2.43
C VAL A 32 14.21 -14.15 3.27
N GLN A 33 15.12 -14.86 3.94
CA GLN A 33 16.18 -14.25 4.73
C GLN A 33 17.45 -15.12 4.69
N THR A 34 18.64 -14.52 4.85
CA THR A 34 19.91 -15.25 4.96
C THR A 34 20.14 -16.26 3.82
N SER A 35 19.59 -15.99 2.63
CA SER A 35 19.51 -16.97 1.56
C SER A 35 20.09 -16.43 0.26
N ILE A 36 20.68 -17.32 -0.54
CA ILE A 36 21.36 -16.96 -1.79
C ILE A 36 20.81 -17.77 -2.95
N GLY A 37 20.46 -17.10 -4.05
CA GLY A 37 20.00 -17.79 -5.26
C GLY A 37 18.60 -18.37 -5.07
N VAL A 38 17.63 -17.52 -4.77
CA VAL A 38 16.23 -17.93 -4.62
C VAL A 38 15.47 -17.49 -5.86
N THR A 39 14.68 -18.39 -6.45
CA THR A 39 13.81 -18.09 -7.60
C THR A 39 12.36 -18.38 -7.23
N ILE A 40 11.46 -17.42 -7.43
CA ILE A 40 10.01 -17.57 -7.23
C ILE A 40 9.32 -17.27 -8.56
N SER A 41 8.56 -18.21 -9.12
CA SER A 41 7.94 -18.01 -10.44
C SER A 41 6.60 -18.69 -10.64
N GLY A 42 5.70 -18.05 -11.37
CA GLY A 42 4.37 -18.60 -11.70
C GLY A 42 3.47 -18.77 -10.46
N THR A 43 3.74 -18.03 -9.40
CA THR A 43 3.08 -18.15 -8.09
C THR A 43 1.94 -17.14 -7.96
N SER A 44 0.90 -17.48 -7.18
CA SER A 44 -0.15 -16.55 -6.74
C SER A 44 -0.13 -16.44 -5.22
N ILE A 45 -0.10 -15.21 -4.71
CA ILE A 45 0.01 -14.95 -3.26
C ILE A 45 -1.04 -13.91 -2.85
N GLN A 46 -1.91 -14.32 -1.93
CA GLN A 46 -2.97 -13.51 -1.33
C GLN A 46 -2.86 -13.63 0.18
N THR A 47 -2.69 -12.51 0.87
CA THR A 47 -2.36 -12.44 2.31
C THR A 47 -2.96 -11.19 2.94
N GLY A 48 -2.98 -11.12 4.27
CA GLY A 48 -3.25 -9.88 5.01
C GLY A 48 -2.00 -9.11 5.44
N ASP A 49 -0.82 -9.58 5.02
CA ASP A 49 0.48 -8.92 5.25
C ASP A 49 1.35 -8.99 3.98
N ASP A 50 2.67 -8.90 4.11
CA ASP A 50 3.65 -8.96 3.01
C ASP A 50 3.48 -10.26 2.20
N CYS A 51 3.16 -10.14 0.91
CA CYS A 51 3.10 -11.30 0.02
C CYS A 51 4.47 -11.97 -0.08
N VAL A 52 5.52 -11.15 -0.24
CA VAL A 52 6.92 -11.58 -0.06
C VAL A 52 7.63 -10.57 0.84
N SER A 53 8.16 -11.05 1.97
CA SER A 53 9.02 -10.26 2.85
C SER A 53 10.48 -10.70 2.71
N ILE A 54 11.39 -9.74 2.52
CA ILE A 54 12.81 -9.98 2.22
C ILE A 54 13.65 -9.42 3.36
N GLY A 55 14.18 -10.31 4.19
CA GLY A 55 15.03 -9.97 5.33
C GLY A 55 16.52 -9.80 4.97
N PRO A 56 17.33 -9.40 5.97
CA PRO A 56 18.79 -9.26 5.87
C PRO A 56 19.50 -10.48 5.28
N ALA A 57 20.69 -10.27 4.69
CA ALA A 57 21.54 -11.30 4.10
C ALA A 57 20.89 -12.09 2.94
N THR A 58 19.87 -11.53 2.30
CA THR A 58 19.30 -12.08 1.06
C THR A 58 20.07 -11.58 -0.15
N ARG A 59 20.57 -12.51 -0.98
CA ARG A 59 21.31 -12.17 -2.21
C ARG A 59 20.80 -12.99 -3.40
N ASN A 60 20.76 -12.39 -4.59
CA ASN A 60 20.37 -13.07 -5.83
C ASN A 60 18.96 -13.68 -5.72
N LEU A 61 17.95 -12.83 -5.46
CA LEU A 61 16.54 -13.22 -5.43
C LEU A 61 15.90 -12.83 -6.77
N TRP A 62 15.36 -13.82 -7.49
CA TRP A 62 14.65 -13.62 -8.75
C TRP A 62 13.16 -13.95 -8.60
N MET A 63 12.30 -13.05 -9.06
CA MET A 63 10.86 -13.21 -9.04
C MET A 63 10.28 -12.89 -10.43
N ASP A 64 9.49 -13.79 -11.01
CA ASP A 64 8.90 -13.61 -12.35
C ASP A 64 7.48 -14.16 -12.43
N LYS A 65 6.57 -13.42 -13.07
CA LYS A 65 5.18 -13.86 -13.31
C LYS A 65 4.45 -14.22 -12.03
N ILE A 66 4.48 -13.32 -11.05
CA ILE A 66 3.76 -13.49 -9.80
C ILE A 66 2.48 -12.65 -9.85
N GLN A 67 1.37 -13.25 -9.43
CA GLN A 67 0.12 -12.55 -9.14
C GLN A 67 0.11 -12.16 -7.66
N TRP A 68 0.06 -10.86 -7.41
CA TRP A 68 0.12 -10.31 -6.06
C TRP A 68 -1.22 -9.78 -5.61
N GLY A 69 -1.56 -10.08 -4.38
CA GLY A 69 -2.58 -9.40 -3.63
C GLY A 69 -3.94 -10.12 -3.61
N PRO A 70 -4.77 -9.85 -2.58
CA PRO A 70 -4.59 -8.78 -1.59
C PRO A 70 -3.41 -8.95 -0.61
N GLY A 71 -3.00 -7.86 0.04
CA GLY A 71 -1.90 -7.82 1.04
C GLY A 71 -0.92 -6.66 0.86
N HIS A 72 0.16 -6.61 1.66
CA HIS A 72 1.10 -5.48 1.65
C HIS A 72 1.99 -5.41 0.40
N GLY A 73 2.04 -6.47 -0.43
CA GLY A 73 2.89 -6.56 -1.62
C GLY A 73 4.28 -7.15 -1.32
N VAL A 74 5.31 -6.66 -2.01
CA VAL A 74 6.71 -7.06 -1.80
C VAL A 74 7.41 -6.04 -0.91
N SER A 75 7.94 -6.52 0.20
CA SER A 75 8.65 -5.68 1.17
C SER A 75 10.08 -6.15 1.39
N ILE A 76 11.05 -5.26 1.13
CA ILE A 76 12.41 -5.41 1.64
C ILE A 76 12.47 -4.84 3.05
N GLY A 77 12.86 -5.66 4.01
CA GLY A 77 12.99 -5.30 5.42
C GLY A 77 11.80 -5.73 6.30
N SER A 78 11.71 -5.22 7.53
CA SER A 78 12.53 -4.11 8.05
C SER A 78 14.02 -4.48 8.24
N LEU A 79 14.90 -3.65 7.67
CA LEU A 79 16.36 -3.76 7.82
C LEU A 79 16.88 -2.81 8.91
N ALA A 80 18.15 -2.92 9.25
CA ALA A 80 18.84 -2.05 10.21
C ALA A 80 18.29 -2.09 11.66
N ARG A 81 17.65 -3.20 12.07
CA ARG A 81 17.25 -3.39 13.47
C ARG A 81 18.45 -3.39 14.41
N ASP A 82 19.54 -4.05 13.98
CA ASP A 82 20.82 -4.07 14.68
C ASP A 82 21.89 -3.40 13.81
N TYR A 83 22.93 -2.84 14.44
CA TYR A 83 23.99 -2.09 13.75
C TYR A 83 24.70 -2.94 12.68
N ASN A 84 25.04 -4.18 13.02
CA ASN A 84 25.90 -5.07 12.23
C ASN A 84 25.09 -6.18 11.53
N LYS A 85 24.13 -5.80 10.66
CA LYS A 85 23.35 -6.74 9.86
C LYS A 85 23.64 -6.55 8.37
N ASP A 86 23.82 -7.68 7.71
CA ASP A 86 24.01 -7.75 6.26
C ASP A 86 22.84 -7.10 5.51
N GLY A 87 23.16 -6.47 4.38
CA GLY A 87 22.17 -5.88 3.50
C GLY A 87 21.38 -6.89 2.67
N VAL A 88 20.60 -6.35 1.74
CA VAL A 88 19.90 -7.08 0.68
C VAL A 88 20.50 -6.66 -0.66
N GLN A 89 20.79 -7.63 -1.52
CA GLN A 89 21.48 -7.36 -2.79
C GLN A 89 20.94 -8.19 -3.95
N ASN A 90 20.91 -7.59 -5.14
CA ASN A 90 20.60 -8.30 -6.39
C ASN A 90 19.23 -8.98 -6.31
N VAL A 91 18.19 -8.16 -6.13
CA VAL A 91 16.79 -8.61 -6.14
C VAL A 91 16.18 -8.14 -7.44
N THR A 92 15.60 -9.06 -8.20
CA THR A 92 14.89 -8.75 -9.43
C THR A 92 13.47 -9.28 -9.35
N LEU A 93 12.49 -8.42 -9.63
CA LEU A 93 11.11 -8.80 -9.84
C LEU A 93 10.64 -8.27 -11.19
N ILE A 94 10.16 -9.18 -12.04
CA ILE A 94 9.70 -8.85 -13.39
C ILE A 94 8.32 -9.42 -13.74
N ASN A 95 7.72 -8.84 -14.78
CA ASN A 95 6.53 -9.35 -15.47
C ASN A 95 5.38 -9.73 -14.53
N SER A 96 5.03 -8.84 -13.61
CA SER A 96 4.12 -9.18 -12.52
C SER A 96 2.98 -8.17 -12.37
N VAL A 97 1.84 -8.66 -11.89
CA VAL A 97 0.60 -7.87 -11.74
C VAL A 97 0.20 -7.82 -10.27
N PHE A 98 0.14 -6.61 -9.72
CA PHE A 98 -0.32 -6.35 -8.35
C PHE A 98 -1.78 -5.92 -8.35
N THR A 99 -2.62 -6.56 -7.54
CA THR A 99 -4.06 -6.28 -7.47
C THR A 99 -4.52 -6.25 -6.00
N GLY A 100 -5.25 -5.22 -5.57
CA GLY A 100 -5.81 -5.15 -4.21
C GLY A 100 -4.76 -5.09 -3.08
N TYR A 101 -3.61 -4.49 -3.34
CA TYR A 101 -2.48 -4.43 -2.41
C TYR A 101 -2.44 -3.09 -1.64
N ASP A 102 -1.73 -3.08 -0.51
CA ASP A 102 -1.58 -1.85 0.29
C ASP A 102 -0.41 -0.97 -0.17
N ASN A 103 0.76 -1.56 -0.46
CA ASN A 103 1.98 -0.81 -0.81
C ASN A 103 2.54 -1.15 -2.20
N GLY A 104 2.41 -2.41 -2.64
CA GLY A 104 2.93 -2.88 -3.93
C GLY A 104 4.41 -3.24 -3.82
N LEU A 105 5.29 -2.25 -3.92
CA LEU A 105 6.74 -2.42 -3.75
C LEU A 105 7.22 -1.50 -2.62
N ARG A 106 7.81 -2.07 -1.57
CA ARG A 106 8.15 -1.35 -0.34
C ARG A 106 9.55 -1.69 0.15
N ILE A 107 10.25 -0.71 0.71
CA ILE A 107 11.51 -0.90 1.44
C ILE A 107 11.34 -0.26 2.83
N LYS A 108 11.63 -1.02 3.89
CA LYS A 108 11.50 -0.63 5.29
C LYS A 108 12.86 -0.72 5.97
N SER A 109 13.26 0.32 6.70
CA SER A 109 14.42 0.29 7.59
C SER A 109 14.08 0.98 8.92
N TRP A 110 14.82 0.62 9.96
CA TRP A 110 14.82 1.38 11.21
C TRP A 110 15.66 2.65 11.06
N THR A 111 15.30 3.71 11.78
CA THR A 111 15.96 5.03 11.76
C THR A 111 17.28 5.09 12.54
N ARG A 112 17.92 3.93 12.78
CA ARG A 112 19.13 3.80 13.58
C ARG A 112 20.35 3.68 12.68
N THR A 113 21.52 4.07 13.19
CA THR A 113 22.79 3.85 12.50
C THR A 113 23.00 2.35 12.28
N SER A 114 23.29 1.96 11.04
CA SER A 114 23.58 0.58 10.65
C SER A 114 24.45 0.59 9.41
N ILE A 115 25.26 -0.47 9.23
CA ILE A 115 26.01 -0.69 7.99
C ILE A 115 25.21 -1.48 6.95
N GLY A 116 23.96 -1.84 7.26
CA GLY A 116 23.07 -2.55 6.35
C GLY A 116 22.79 -1.73 5.10
N PHE A 117 22.62 -2.41 3.97
CA PHE A 117 22.43 -1.78 2.66
C PHE A 117 21.30 -2.45 1.88
N VAL A 118 20.78 -1.74 0.88
CA VAL A 118 19.93 -2.30 -0.17
C VAL A 118 20.51 -1.85 -1.51
N THR A 119 20.99 -2.77 -2.34
CA THR A 119 21.67 -2.41 -3.59
C THR A 119 21.33 -3.37 -4.72
N ASN A 120 21.39 -2.87 -5.96
CA ASN A 120 21.05 -3.62 -7.17
C ASN A 120 19.66 -4.26 -7.08
N ILE A 121 18.63 -3.43 -6.98
CA ILE A 121 17.22 -3.85 -6.99
C ILE A 121 16.62 -3.47 -8.35
N ASN A 122 16.05 -4.44 -9.05
CA ASN A 122 15.42 -4.25 -10.34
C ASN A 122 13.94 -4.63 -10.29
N TYR A 123 13.07 -3.67 -10.61
CA TYR A 123 11.64 -3.88 -10.78
C TYR A 123 11.26 -3.50 -12.22
N GLN A 124 10.85 -4.47 -13.03
CA GLN A 124 10.63 -4.25 -14.47
C GLN A 124 9.32 -4.88 -14.94
N ASN A 125 8.60 -4.22 -15.85
CA ASN A 125 7.32 -4.71 -16.38
C ASN A 125 6.30 -5.03 -15.26
N ILE A 126 6.16 -4.10 -14.32
CA ILE A 126 5.24 -4.24 -13.18
C ILE A 126 3.94 -3.50 -13.50
N MET A 127 2.83 -4.23 -13.50
CA MET A 127 1.50 -3.67 -13.65
C MET A 127 0.84 -3.55 -12.29
N MET A 128 0.62 -2.32 -11.85
CA MET A 128 -0.06 -1.99 -10.61
C MET A 128 -1.54 -1.69 -10.87
N LYS A 129 -2.40 -2.66 -10.58
CA LYS A 129 -3.87 -2.48 -10.62
C LYS A 129 -4.33 -2.04 -9.24
N ASN A 130 -4.13 -0.76 -8.97
CA ASN A 130 -4.56 -0.16 -7.72
C ASN A 130 -6.09 -0.12 -7.66
N THR A 131 -6.62 -0.68 -6.58
CA THR A 131 -7.94 -0.32 -6.10
C THR A 131 -7.73 0.18 -4.68
N SER A 132 -8.21 1.36 -4.26
CA SER A 132 -8.17 1.63 -2.81
C SER A 132 -9.00 0.54 -2.14
N GLY A 133 -8.39 -0.42 -1.45
CA GLY A 133 -9.14 -1.55 -0.88
C GLY A 133 -10.18 -1.11 0.15
N ILE A 134 -10.02 0.10 0.68
CA ILE A 134 -10.91 0.66 1.70
C ILE A 134 -12.18 1.21 1.04
N LYS A 135 -13.29 0.52 1.32
CA LYS A 135 -14.63 1.01 1.05
C LYS A 135 -15.04 1.99 2.16
N ILE A 136 -14.94 3.28 1.89
CA ILE A 136 -15.44 4.32 2.79
C ILE A 136 -16.94 4.50 2.52
N ASN A 137 -17.77 4.16 3.50
CA ASN A 137 -19.22 4.32 3.40
C ASN A 137 -19.83 4.93 4.67
N GLN A 138 -20.94 5.66 4.49
CA GLN A 138 -21.79 6.15 5.59
C GLN A 138 -21.06 7.08 6.59
N VAL A 139 -20.27 8.02 6.07
CA VAL A 139 -19.58 9.04 6.89
C VAL A 139 -20.40 10.31 6.92
N THR A 140 -20.68 10.84 8.11
CA THR A 140 -21.39 12.12 8.27
C THR A 140 -20.43 13.21 8.77
N TYR A 141 -20.38 14.32 8.05
CA TYR A 141 -19.72 15.56 8.47
C TYR A 141 -20.81 16.56 8.83
N GLN A 142 -20.89 16.93 10.11
CA GLN A 142 -21.98 17.77 10.60
C GLN A 142 -21.48 18.93 11.48
N ASN A 143 -22.09 20.11 11.33
CA ASN A 143 -21.87 21.29 12.18
C ASN A 143 -20.42 21.81 12.14
N ILE A 144 -19.90 22.03 10.93
CA ILE A 144 -18.50 22.46 10.73
C ILE A 144 -18.48 23.92 10.26
N PHE A 145 -17.91 24.82 11.06
CA PHE A 145 -17.91 26.26 10.79
C PHE A 145 -16.50 26.85 10.95
N GLY A 146 -16.12 27.82 10.11
CA GLY A 146 -14.85 28.54 10.28
C GLY A 146 -14.26 29.10 8.99
N THR A 147 -12.94 29.35 9.03
CA THR A 147 -12.18 29.94 7.93
C THR A 147 -10.94 29.10 7.64
N SER A 148 -10.72 28.77 6.37
CA SER A 148 -9.52 28.08 5.87
C SER A 148 -8.39 29.08 5.56
N THR A 149 -7.15 28.66 5.79
CA THR A 149 -5.94 29.39 5.37
C THR A 149 -5.61 29.22 3.90
N THR A 150 -6.21 28.23 3.24
CA THR A 150 -6.08 27.97 1.79
C THR A 150 -7.45 28.06 1.12
N GLN A 151 -7.46 28.26 -0.20
CA GLN A 151 -8.72 28.40 -0.94
C GLN A 151 -9.56 27.11 -0.94
N VAL A 152 -8.93 25.93 -0.87
CA VAL A 152 -9.61 24.64 -0.78
C VAL A 152 -9.90 24.31 0.69
N ALA A 153 -11.15 24.45 1.11
CA ALA A 153 -11.56 24.17 2.49
C ALA A 153 -12.09 22.75 2.69
N MET A 154 -12.53 22.08 1.61
CA MET A 154 -12.95 20.67 1.62
C MET A 154 -12.26 19.93 0.49
N ASN A 155 -11.55 18.83 0.78
CA ASN A 155 -10.94 17.98 -0.24
C ASN A 155 -11.28 16.51 0.00
N PHE A 156 -12.05 15.91 -0.91
CA PHE A 156 -12.46 14.52 -0.90
C PHE A 156 -11.90 13.79 -2.12
N GLU A 157 -10.85 12.98 -1.93
CA GLU A 157 -10.24 12.19 -3.00
C GLU A 157 -10.37 10.70 -2.75
N CYS A 158 -11.45 10.12 -3.27
CA CYS A 158 -11.71 8.69 -3.19
C CYS A 158 -11.24 7.97 -4.46
N SER A 159 -11.00 6.67 -4.38
CA SER A 159 -10.55 5.89 -5.54
C SER A 159 -11.66 5.68 -6.55
N SER A 160 -11.28 5.63 -7.84
CA SER A 160 -12.23 5.35 -8.93
C SER A 160 -12.72 3.90 -8.91
N SER A 161 -11.94 2.98 -8.34
CA SER A 161 -12.32 1.57 -8.22
C SER A 161 -13.20 1.29 -7.01
N ASN A 162 -13.08 2.09 -5.93
CA ASN A 162 -13.89 2.01 -4.72
C ASN A 162 -14.33 3.42 -4.33
N PRO A 163 -15.33 3.99 -5.04
CA PRO A 163 -15.86 5.30 -4.73
C PRO A 163 -16.39 5.38 -3.30
N CYS A 164 -16.19 6.51 -2.63
CA CYS A 164 -16.84 6.78 -1.36
C CYS A 164 -18.35 6.89 -1.58
N SER A 165 -19.16 6.32 -0.69
CA SER A 165 -20.62 6.30 -0.84
C SER A 165 -21.35 6.57 0.47
N GLY A 166 -22.56 7.13 0.39
CA GLY A 166 -23.33 7.47 1.59
C GLY A 166 -22.66 8.56 2.45
N ILE A 167 -21.87 9.44 1.84
CA ILE A 167 -21.30 10.58 2.56
C ILE A 167 -22.41 11.61 2.79
N LYS A 168 -22.57 12.07 4.02
CA LYS A 168 -23.54 13.11 4.37
C LYS A 168 -22.81 14.37 4.82
N LEU A 169 -23.03 15.48 4.11
CA LEU A 169 -22.56 16.80 4.54
C LEU A 169 -23.75 17.57 5.12
N GLN A 170 -23.67 18.00 6.37
CA GLN A 170 -24.76 18.71 7.03
C GLN A 170 -24.27 19.95 7.79
N ASP A 171 -24.84 21.11 7.51
CA ASP A 171 -24.55 22.35 8.23
C ASP A 171 -23.03 22.66 8.28
N ILE A 172 -22.44 22.81 7.09
CA ILE A 172 -21.04 23.16 6.88
C ILE A 172 -20.96 24.60 6.35
N LYS A 173 -20.16 25.45 6.99
CA LYS A 173 -19.90 26.83 6.55
C LYS A 173 -18.44 27.20 6.77
N LEU A 174 -17.64 26.98 5.73
CA LEU A 174 -16.23 27.31 5.65
C LEU A 174 -16.01 28.45 4.65
N THR A 175 -15.26 29.47 5.06
CA THR A 175 -14.84 30.58 4.19
C THR A 175 -13.33 30.56 3.99
N TYR A 176 -12.83 31.37 3.05
CA TYR A 176 -11.41 31.63 2.85
C TYR A 176 -11.09 33.05 3.32
N LEU A 177 -9.81 33.37 3.53
CA LEU A 177 -9.26 34.67 3.94
C LEU A 177 -10.17 35.88 3.61
N ASN A 178 -10.43 36.72 4.61
CA ASN A 178 -11.31 37.89 4.52
C ASN A 178 -12.74 37.55 4.04
N ASN A 179 -13.28 36.42 4.51
CA ASN A 179 -14.61 35.92 4.15
C ASN A 179 -14.83 35.71 2.64
N LYS A 180 -13.74 35.45 1.91
CA LYS A 180 -13.82 35.06 0.49
C LYS A 180 -14.41 33.65 0.35
N LYS A 181 -14.91 33.36 -0.85
CA LYS A 181 -15.47 32.04 -1.18
C LYS A 181 -14.37 30.98 -1.14
N ALA A 182 -14.53 29.98 -0.27
CA ALA A 182 -13.72 28.77 -0.26
C ALA A 182 -14.14 27.83 -1.41
N GLN A 183 -13.38 26.75 -1.62
CA GLN A 183 -13.63 25.75 -2.65
C GLN A 183 -13.67 24.34 -2.06
N SER A 184 -14.35 23.46 -2.79
CA SER A 184 -14.40 22.03 -2.53
C SER A 184 -13.79 21.27 -3.71
N ILE A 185 -12.98 20.26 -3.44
CA ILE A 185 -12.51 19.28 -4.43
C ILE A 185 -13.14 17.93 -4.10
N CYS A 186 -13.69 17.27 -5.11
CA CYS A 186 -14.30 15.95 -4.99
C CYS A 186 -13.86 15.03 -6.12
N LYS A 187 -13.50 13.80 -5.79
CA LYS A 187 -13.13 12.75 -6.73
C LYS A 187 -13.72 11.43 -6.25
N ASN A 188 -14.55 10.80 -7.08
CA ASN A 188 -15.19 9.49 -6.82
C ASN A 188 -15.95 9.41 -5.48
N ILE A 189 -16.70 10.46 -5.14
CA ILE A 189 -17.47 10.54 -3.90
C ILE A 189 -18.95 10.74 -4.23
N ARG A 190 -19.83 10.01 -3.52
CA ARG A 190 -21.28 10.10 -3.66
C ARG A 190 -21.94 10.24 -2.30
N GLY A 191 -23.02 11.01 -2.25
CA GLY A 191 -23.60 11.37 -0.97
C GLY A 191 -24.84 12.26 -1.06
N ASN A 192 -25.24 12.80 0.09
CA ASN A 192 -26.29 13.80 0.17
C ASN A 192 -25.88 14.97 1.06
N THR A 193 -26.59 16.08 0.89
CA THR A 193 -26.40 17.29 1.68
C THR A 193 -27.66 17.62 2.48
N GLY A 194 -27.48 18.33 3.58
CA GLY A 194 -28.58 18.88 4.38
C GLY A 194 -28.21 20.20 5.04
N GLY A 195 -29.16 21.12 5.16
CA GLY A 195 -28.93 22.41 5.79
C GLY A 195 -27.98 23.31 4.99
N VAL A 196 -27.22 24.16 5.69
CA VAL A 196 -26.30 25.12 5.04
C VAL A 196 -25.05 24.40 4.57
N ILE A 197 -24.67 24.55 3.30
CA ILE A 197 -23.38 24.06 2.78
C ILE A 197 -22.64 25.17 2.03
N LEU A 198 -21.54 25.62 2.63
CA LEU A 198 -20.57 26.55 2.07
C LEU A 198 -19.16 26.06 2.45
N PRO A 199 -18.21 25.94 1.52
CA PRO A 199 -18.31 26.21 0.09
C PRO A 199 -19.21 25.22 -0.66
N ASP A 200 -19.51 25.51 -1.93
CA ASP A 200 -20.36 24.66 -2.78
C ASP A 200 -19.97 23.20 -2.64
N ASN A 201 -20.96 22.34 -2.39
CA ASN A 201 -20.71 20.91 -2.28
C ASN A 201 -20.37 20.33 -3.65
N CYS A 202 -19.70 19.19 -3.65
CA CYS A 202 -19.33 18.47 -4.87
C CYS A 202 -19.68 16.98 -4.77
N LEU A 203 -20.69 16.66 -3.93
CA LEU A 203 -21.28 15.33 -3.90
C LEU A 203 -22.13 15.15 -5.16
N LEU A 204 -21.88 14.04 -5.87
CA LEU A 204 -22.67 13.57 -7.01
C LEU A 204 -23.71 12.55 -6.58
#